data_AF-A0A920F654-F1
#
_entry.id   AF-A0A920F654-F1
#
_cell.length_a   1.000
_cell.length_b   1.000
_cell.length_c   1.000
_cell.angle_alpha   90.00
_cell.angle_beta   90.00
_cell.angle_gamma   90.00
#
_symmetry.space_group_name_H-M   'P 1'
#
loop_
_entity.id
_entity.type
_entity.pdbx_description
1 polymer ?
#
loop_
_entity_poly.entity_id
_entity_poly.type
_entity_poly.pdbx_seq_one_letter_code
_entity_poly.pdbx_strand_id
1 'polypeptide(L)'
;MAYDRENIFAKILRGEIPCEIVYEDDHVLAFEDINPQAPVHVLIIPKGAYENMTEFAKKASAEEKNCFHRSHWYRGKLEENR
;
A
#
# COMPACT_ATOMS: atom_id res chain seq x y z
N MET A 1 16.72 4.56 9.36
CA MET A 1 16.24 4.89 10.72
C MET A 1 15.36 3.73 11.20
N ALA A 2 14.58 3.89 12.28
CA ALA A 2 13.52 2.93 12.63
C ALA A 2 12.18 3.42 12.04
N TYR A 3 11.29 2.49 11.67
CA TYR A 3 9.96 2.82 11.19
C TYR A 3 9.16 3.62 12.23
N ASP A 4 8.68 4.80 11.87
CA ASP A 4 7.84 5.63 12.72
C ASP A 4 6.41 5.07 12.77
N ARG A 5 5.93 4.65 13.94
CA ARG A 5 4.58 4.09 14.09
C ARG A 5 3.48 5.15 14.15
N GLU A 6 3.84 6.43 14.26
CA GLU A 6 2.88 7.54 14.31
C GLU A 6 2.70 8.24 12.96
N ASN A 7 3.36 7.74 11.91
CA ASN A 7 3.19 8.26 10.55
C ASN A 7 1.76 8.04 10.02
N ILE A 8 1.38 8.83 9.01
CA ILE A 8 0.02 8.83 8.43
C ILE A 8 -0.40 7.44 7.92
N PHE A 9 0.50 6.68 7.28
CA PHE A 9 0.22 5.35 6.77
C PHE A 9 0.04 4.34 7.90
N ALA A 10 0.81 4.45 8.98
CA ALA A 10 0.63 3.61 10.16
C ALA A 10 -0.74 3.83 10.80
N LYS A 11 -1.25 5.07 10.79
CA LYS A 11 -2.60 5.40 11.27
C LYS A 11 -3.69 4.87 10.34
N ILE A 12 -3.49 4.95 9.02
CA ILE A 12 -4.38 4.35 8.01
C ILE A 12 -4.46 2.83 8.21
N LEU A 13 -3.31 2.16 8.38
CA LEU A 13 -3.26 0.71 8.62
C LEU A 13 -3.98 0.27 9.92
N ARG A 14 -4.06 1.17 10.92
CA ARG A 14 -4.81 0.93 12.16
C ARG A 14 -6.29 1.31 12.07
N GLY A 15 -6.74 1.89 10.95
CA GLY A 15 -8.10 2.40 10.79
C GLY A 15 -8.40 3.67 11.58
N GLU A 16 -7.37 4.39 12.05
CA GLU A 16 -7.53 5.68 12.75
C GLU A 16 -7.89 6.82 11.78
N ILE A 17 -7.48 6.69 10.52
CA ILE A 17 -7.75 7.66 9.45
C ILE A 17 -8.51 6.95 8.34
N PRO A 18 -9.67 7.49 7.91
CA PRO A 18 -10.43 6.89 6.81
C PRO A 18 -9.65 7.01 5.50
N CYS A 19 -9.71 5.96 4.67
CA CYS A 19 -9.21 5.98 3.30
C CYS A 19 -10.15 5.17 2.39
N GLU A 20 -10.15 5.48 1.10
CA GLU A 20 -10.94 4.75 0.12
C GLU A 20 -10.17 3.50 -0.32
N ILE A 21 -10.50 2.36 0.28
CA ILE A 21 -9.80 1.10 0.03
C ILE A 21 -10.21 0.56 -1.33
N VAL A 22 -9.20 0.33 -2.15
CA VAL A 22 -9.32 -0.19 -3.51
C VAL A 22 -9.03 -1.68 -3.54
N TYR A 23 -8.03 -2.12 -2.77
CA TYR A 23 -7.66 -3.52 -2.62
C TYR A 23 -6.97 -3.71 -1.27
N GLU A 24 -7.28 -4.81 -0.60
CA GLU A 24 -6.63 -5.20 0.64
C GLU A 24 -6.44 -6.71 0.68
N ASP A 25 -5.25 -7.15 1.10
CA ASP A 25 -4.98 -8.54 1.46
C ASP A 25 -4.20 -8.64 2.77
N ASP A 26 -3.74 -9.83 3.11
CA ASP A 26 -3.05 -10.11 4.38
C ASP A 26 -1.78 -9.28 4.57
N HIS A 27 -1.13 -8.82 3.49
CA HIS A 27 0.17 -8.16 3.54
C HIS A 27 0.20 -6.76 2.92
N VAL A 28 -0.82 -6.37 2.18
CA VAL A 28 -0.84 -5.13 1.40
C VAL A 28 -2.17 -4.41 1.53
N LEU A 29 -2.12 -3.09 1.55
CA LEU A 29 -3.26 -2.21 1.44
C LEU A 29 -3.04 -1.26 0.25
N ALA A 30 -4.05 -1.12 -0.60
CA ALA A 30 -4.08 -0.16 -1.69
C ALA A 30 -5.32 0.73 -1.57
N PHE A 31 -5.14 2.03 -1.67
CA PHE A 31 -6.20 3.03 -1.45
C PHE A 31 -5.99 4.25 -2.35
N GLU A 32 -7.07 4.99 -2.62
CA GLU A 32 -6.98 6.21 -3.44
C GLU A 32 -6.22 7.33 -2.71
N ASP A 33 -5.38 8.06 -3.45
CA ASP A 33 -4.69 9.25 -2.93
C ASP A 33 -5.68 10.40 -2.73
N ILE A 34 -5.58 11.09 -1.59
CA ILE A 34 -6.42 12.27 -1.28
C ILE A 34 -6.14 13.46 -2.20
N ASN A 35 -4.94 13.53 -2.80
CA ASN A 35 -4.53 14.58 -3.74
C ASN A 35 -4.05 13.94 -5.06
N PRO A 36 -4.98 13.37 -5.85
CA PRO A 36 -4.63 12.58 -7.03
C PRO A 36 -3.91 13.42 -8.10
N GLN A 37 -2.81 12.88 -8.65
CA GLN A 37 -2.05 13.51 -9.74
C GLN A 37 -2.45 13.00 -11.14
N ALA A 38 -3.38 12.05 -11.19
CA ALA A 38 -3.94 11.45 -12.39
C ALA A 38 -5.40 11.04 -12.10
N PRO A 39 -6.24 10.80 -13.13
CA PRO A 39 -7.64 10.40 -12.95
C PRO A 39 -7.82 9.15 -12.07
N VAL A 40 -6.81 8.29 -12.04
CA VAL A 40 -6.68 7.17 -11.12
C VAL A 40 -5.30 7.27 -10.48
N HIS A 41 -5.25 7.59 -9.18
CA HIS A 41 -4.01 7.63 -8.41
C HIS A 41 -4.19 6.81 -7.13
N VAL A 42 -3.59 5.62 -7.12
CA VAL A 42 -3.71 4.65 -6.01
C VAL A 42 -2.34 4.48 -5.38
N LEU A 43 -2.29 4.59 -4.05
CA LEU A 43 -1.11 4.29 -3.26
C LEU A 43 -1.18 2.83 -2.79
N ILE A 44 -0.08 2.12 -2.93
CA ILE A 44 0.07 0.73 -2.49
C ILE A 44 1.12 0.69 -1.39
N ILE A 45 0.73 0.24 -0.19
CA ILE A 45 1.63 0.12 0.96
C ILE A 45 1.63 -1.31 1.50
N PRO A 46 2.80 -1.84 1.91
CA PRO A 46 2.84 -3.06 2.71
C PRO A 46 2.30 -2.79 4.12
N LYS A 47 1.62 -3.77 4.72
CA LYS A 47 1.18 -3.72 6.13
C LYS A 47 2.34 -3.85 7.12
N GLY A 48 3.48 -4.36 6.65
CA GLY A 48 4.71 -4.45 7.43
C GLY A 48 5.40 -3.09 7.61
N ALA A 49 6.16 -2.96 8.70
CA ALA A 49 6.88 -1.74 9.07
C ALA A 49 8.19 -1.59 8.28
N TYR A 50 8.12 -0.96 7.12
CA TYR A 50 9.28 -0.67 6.26
C TYR A 50 9.37 0.84 5.98
N GLU A 51 10.56 1.41 6.10
CA GLU A 51 10.80 2.84 5.87
C GLU A 51 10.85 3.18 4.37
N ASN A 52 11.33 2.24 3.55
CA ASN A 52 11.49 2.43 2.11
C ASN A 52 11.59 1.09 1.36
N MET A 53 11.59 1.17 0.03
CA MET A 53 11.70 0.00 -0.85
C MET A 53 12.98 -0.82 -0.66
N THR A 54 14.10 -0.18 -0.29
CA THR A 54 15.36 -0.90 -0.04
C THR A 54 15.27 -1.76 1.22
N GLU A 55 14.64 -1.24 2.27
CA GLU A 55 14.39 -1.99 3.50
C GLU A 55 13.40 -3.13 3.26
N PHE A 56 12.30 -2.85 2.55
CA PHE A 56 11.32 -3.85 2.14
C PHE A 56 11.98 -5.01 1.36
N ALA A 57 12.79 -4.70 0.35
CA ALA A 57 13.48 -5.71 -0.45
C ALA A 57 14.40 -6.61 0.39
N LYS A 58 15.04 -6.06 1.44
CA LYS A 58 15.97 -6.80 2.31
C LYS A 58 15.25 -7.62 3.38
N LYS A 59 14.20 -7.09 3.99
CA LYS A 59 13.59 -7.67 5.21
C LYS A 59 12.29 -8.42 4.95
N ALA A 60 11.53 -8.09 3.91
CA ALA A 60 10.26 -8.73 3.64
C ALA A 60 10.45 -10.19 3.22
N SER A 61 9.52 -11.03 3.68
CA SER A 61 9.39 -12.42 3.27
C SER A 61 9.06 -12.53 1.77
N ALA A 62 9.23 -13.73 1.20
CA ALA A 62 8.83 -13.98 -0.17
C ALA A 62 7.32 -13.76 -0.38
N GLU A 63 6.50 -14.10 0.61
CA GLU A 63 5.04 -13.93 0.56
C GLU A 63 4.64 -12.46 0.54
N GLU A 64 5.21 -11.62 1.42
CA GLU A 64 4.97 -10.18 1.43
C GLU A 64 5.38 -9.53 0.11
N LYS A 65 6.53 -9.93 -0.43
CA LYS A 65 7.00 -9.47 -1.75
C LYS A 65 6.02 -9.88 -2.84
N ASN A 66 5.56 -11.12 -2.86
CA ASN A 66 4.63 -11.60 -3.88
C ASN A 66 3.28 -10.86 -3.81
N CYS A 67 2.76 -10.61 -2.61
CA CYS A 67 1.53 -9.84 -2.43
C CYS A 67 1.69 -8.41 -2.95
N PHE A 68 2.81 -7.76 -2.64
CA PHE A 68 3.11 -6.41 -3.12
C PHE A 68 3.23 -6.32 -4.65
N HIS A 69 3.85 -7.31 -5.30
CA HIS A 69 3.91 -7.35 -6.76
C HIS A 69 2.53 -7.66 -7.37
N ARG A 70 1.72 -8.50 -6.73
CA ARG A 70 0.37 -8.84 -7.18
C ARG A 70 -0.59 -7.65 -7.11
N SER A 71 -0.49 -6.80 -6.08
CA SER A 71 -1.36 -5.62 -5.94
C SER A 71 -1.17 -4.61 -7.08
N HIS A 72 0.02 -4.55 -7.70
CA HIS A 72 0.25 -3.72 -8.88
C HIS A 72 -0.59 -4.15 -10.09
N TRP A 73 -0.89 -5.45 -10.22
CA TRP A 73 -1.77 -5.95 -11.27
C TRP A 73 -3.25 -5.57 -11.05
N TYR A 74 -3.66 -5.35 -9.80
CA TYR A 74 -5.02 -4.88 -9.52
C TYR A 74 -5.27 -3.46 -10.01
N ARG A 75 -4.23 -2.62 -10.11
CA ARG A 75 -4.34 -1.29 -10.73
C ARG A 75 -4.88 -1.37 -12.17
N GLY A 76 -4.39 -2.32 -12.97
CA GLY A 76 -4.84 -2.47 -14.36
C GLY A 76 -6.32 -2.83 -14.49
N LYS A 77 -6.88 -3.57 -13.54
CA LYS A 77 -8.31 -3.93 -13.52
C LYS A 77 -9.24 -2.77 -13.12
N LEU A 78 -8.72 -1.74 -12.44
CA LEU A 78 -9.51 -0.57 -12.08
C LEU A 78 -9.62 0.42 -13.24
N GLU A 79 -8.55 0.54 -14.03
CA GLU A 79 -8.53 1.37 -15.24
C GLU A 79 -9.42 0.76 -16.35
N GLU A 80 -9.58 -0.57 -16.40
CA GLU A 80 -10.42 -1.26 -17.40
C GLU A 80 -11.93 -1.27 -17.06
N ASN A 81 -12.31 -0.95 -15.82
CA ASN A 81 -13.70 -0.98 -15.32
C ASN A 81 -14.31 0.42 -15.05
N ARG A 82 -13.66 1.51 -15.49
CA ARG A 82 -14.20 2.89 -15.40
C ARG A 82 -14.58 3.44 -16.78
#